data_AF-A0A8J6MUR2-F1
#
_entry.id   AF-A0A8J6MUR2-F1
#
_cell.length_a   1.000
_cell.length_b   1.000
_cell.length_c   1.000
_cell.angle_alpha   90.00
_cell.angle_beta   90.00
_cell.angle_gamma   90.00
#
_symmetry.space_group_name_H-M   'P 1'
#
loop_
_entity.id
_entity.type
_entity.pdbx_description
1 polymer ?
#
loop_
_entity_poly.entity_id
_entity_poly.type
_entity_poly.pdbx_seq_one_letter_code
_entity_poly.pdbx_strand_id
1 'polypeptide(L)'
;MTLTNDRYSYRVIWSDKDDEYLGLCAEFPNLSWLSGTPEAALKGIRRVVAEGIKIMEADGDTIPEPLSNKKYSGKFSVRIPPEVHRNLSLQAAEEGVSLNRLINARLSR
;
A
#
# COMPACT_ATOMS: atom_id res chain seq x y z
N MET A 1 -17.45 -5.83 -16.16
CA MET A 1 -18.03 -4.55 -15.71
C MET A 1 -16.99 -3.85 -14.86
N THR A 2 -16.61 -2.61 -15.16
CA THR A 2 -15.67 -1.82 -14.36
C THR A 2 -16.43 -1.04 -13.28
N LEU A 3 -15.84 -0.89 -12.09
CA LEU A 3 -16.44 -0.19 -10.95
C LEU A 3 -16.68 1.29 -11.27
N THR A 4 -17.85 1.83 -10.88
CA THR A 4 -18.26 3.22 -11.14
C THR A 4 -17.45 4.25 -10.32
N ASN A 5 -16.76 3.82 -9.25
CA ASN A 5 -15.92 4.67 -8.41
C ASN A 5 -14.59 3.98 -8.10
N ASP A 6 -13.88 3.61 -9.14
CA ASP A 6 -12.65 2.83 -9.08
C ASP A 6 -11.43 3.68 -8.67
N ARG A 7 -11.36 4.00 -7.37
CA ARG A 7 -10.27 4.79 -6.76
C ARG A 7 -9.24 3.91 -6.04
N TYR A 8 -9.26 2.61 -6.31
CA TYR A 8 -8.31 1.67 -5.73
C TYR A 8 -6.92 1.85 -6.34
N SER A 9 -5.90 1.47 -5.56
CA SER A 9 -4.50 1.71 -5.93
C SER A 9 -3.95 0.48 -6.66
N TYR A 10 -3.94 0.55 -7.99
CA TYR A 10 -3.41 -0.53 -8.83
C TYR A 10 -1.92 -0.32 -9.14
N ARG A 11 -1.18 -1.43 -9.17
CA ARG A 11 0.21 -1.44 -9.62
C ARG A 11 0.40 -2.58 -10.61
N VAL A 12 1.11 -2.30 -11.69
CA VAL A 12 1.55 -3.32 -12.64
C VAL A 12 3.06 -3.45 -12.52
N ILE A 13 3.54 -4.66 -12.34
CA ILE A 13 4.97 -4.97 -12.29
C ILE A 13 5.29 -6.08 -13.28
N TRP A 14 6.50 -6.09 -13.82
CA TRP A 14 6.99 -7.22 -14.61
C TRP A 14 7.39 -8.38 -13.68
N SER A 15 7.02 -9.61 -14.03
CA SER A 15 7.46 -10.83 -13.33
C SER A 15 8.40 -11.63 -14.21
N ASP A 16 9.70 -11.61 -13.91
CA ASP A 16 10.70 -12.43 -14.61
C ASP A 16 10.44 -13.94 -14.48
N LYS A 17 9.68 -14.36 -13.46
CA LYS A 17 9.35 -15.77 -13.25
C LYS A 17 8.26 -16.27 -14.19
N ASP A 18 7.30 -15.40 -14.50
CA ASP A 18 6.10 -15.74 -15.26
C ASP A 18 6.18 -15.22 -16.71
N ASP A 19 7.21 -14.43 -17.05
CA ASP A 19 7.39 -13.75 -18.35
C ASP A 19 6.16 -12.89 -18.73
N GLU A 20 5.49 -12.37 -17.71
CA GLU A 20 4.22 -11.64 -17.83
C GLU A 20 4.17 -10.45 -16.87
N TYR A 21 3.24 -9.53 -17.15
CA TYR A 21 2.92 -8.42 -16.28
C TYR A 21 1.93 -8.84 -15.19
N LEU A 22 2.30 -8.59 -13.94
CA LEU A 22 1.50 -8.82 -12.74
C LEU A 22 0.77 -7.54 -12.32
N GLY A 23 -0.55 -7.55 -12.43
CA GLY A 23 -1.45 -6.55 -11.87
C GLY A 23 -1.78 -6.87 -10.41
N LEU A 24 -1.62 -5.88 -9.53
CA LEU A 24 -1.87 -5.97 -8.10
C LEU A 24 -2.76 -4.80 -7.64
N CYS A 25 -3.52 -5.00 -6.57
CA CYS A 25 -4.28 -3.95 -5.89
C CYS A 25 -3.80 -3.83 -4.45
N ALA A 26 -3.39 -2.63 -4.01
CA ALA A 26 -2.82 -2.43 -2.68
C ALA A 26 -3.81 -2.75 -1.54
N GLU A 27 -5.09 -2.47 -1.76
CA GLU A 27 -6.19 -2.71 -0.83
C GLU A 27 -6.60 -4.19 -0.77
N PHE A 28 -6.27 -4.97 -1.82
CA PHE A 28 -6.56 -6.40 -1.91
C PHE A 28 -5.27 -7.21 -2.16
N PRO A 29 -4.42 -7.42 -1.14
CA PRO A 29 -3.13 -8.09 -1.31
C PRO A 29 -3.21 -9.52 -1.86
N ASN A 30 -4.36 -10.18 -1.67
CA ASN A 30 -4.60 -11.54 -2.14
C ASN A 30 -5.07 -11.62 -3.60
N LEU A 31 -5.40 -10.48 -4.22
CA LEU A 31 -5.85 -10.42 -5.61
C LEU A 31 -4.68 -10.05 -6.52
N SER A 32 -4.50 -10.85 -7.56
CA SER A 32 -3.50 -10.60 -8.59
C SER A 32 -3.99 -11.07 -9.95
N TRP A 33 -3.41 -10.53 -11.02
CA TRP A 33 -3.72 -10.93 -12.39
C TRP A 33 -2.47 -10.88 -13.26
N LEU A 34 -2.19 -11.94 -14.01
CA LEU A 34 -1.07 -12.01 -14.94
C LEU A 34 -1.54 -11.79 -16.38
N SER A 35 -0.74 -11.08 -17.17
CA SER A 35 -0.99 -10.95 -18.60
C SER A 35 0.25 -10.52 -19.37
N GLY A 36 0.36 -10.94 -20.63
CA GLY A 36 1.47 -10.57 -21.51
C GLY A 36 1.61 -9.07 -21.82
N THR A 37 0.64 -8.21 -21.49
CA THR A 37 0.79 -6.74 -21.62
C THR A 37 0.40 -5.97 -20.36
N PRO A 38 1.00 -4.79 -20.11
CA PRO A 38 0.67 -3.97 -18.95
C PRO A 38 -0.81 -3.56 -18.90
N GLU A 39 -1.39 -3.19 -20.05
CA GLU A 39 -2.78 -2.75 -20.15
C GLU A 39 -3.75 -3.88 -19.87
N ALA A 40 -3.42 -5.09 -20.35
CA ALA A 40 -4.23 -6.28 -20.10
C ALA A 40 -4.14 -6.71 -18.63
N ALA A 41 -2.95 -6.62 -18.02
CA ALA A 41 -2.76 -6.86 -16.60
C ALA A 41 -3.59 -5.90 -15.74
N LEU A 42 -3.55 -4.60 -16.06
CA LEU A 42 -4.35 -3.58 -15.39
C LEU A 42 -5.86 -3.81 -15.57
N LYS A 43 -6.31 -4.11 -16.79
CA LYS A 43 -7.72 -4.37 -17.07
C LYS A 43 -8.22 -5.62 -16.34
N GLY A 44 -7.38 -6.65 -16.28
CA GLY A 44 -7.65 -7.90 -15.57
C GLY A 44 -7.81 -7.68 -14.08
N ILE A 45 -6.83 -7.06 -13.41
CA ILE A 45 -6.91 -6.82 -11.96
C ILE A 45 -8.12 -5.95 -11.57
N ARG A 46 -8.45 -4.93 -12.36
CA ARG A 46 -9.66 -4.11 -12.12
C ARG A 46 -10.95 -4.91 -12.18
N ARG A 47 -11.01 -5.91 -13.07
CA ARG A 47 -12.16 -6.82 -13.16
C ARG A 47 -12.22 -7.75 -11.95
N VAL A 48 -11.09 -8.33 -11.56
CA VAL A 48 -11.01 -9.24 -10.41
C VAL A 48 -11.41 -8.52 -9.12
N VAL A 49 -10.95 -7.28 -8.92
CA VAL A 49 -11.38 -6.45 -7.78
C VAL A 49 -12.89 -6.18 -7.82
N ALA A 50 -13.45 -5.86 -9.00
CA ALA A 50 -14.90 -5.65 -9.14
C ALA A 50 -15.73 -6.91 -8.83
N GLU A 51 -15.23 -8.09 -9.21
CA GLU A 51 -15.86 -9.37 -8.89
C GLU A 51 -15.71 -9.71 -7.41
N GLY A 52 -14.54 -9.48 -6.82
CA GLY A 52 -14.28 -9.67 -5.38
C GLY A 52 -15.18 -8.81 -4.49
N ILE A 53 -15.36 -7.53 -4.84
CA ILE A 53 -16.26 -6.63 -4.11
C ILE A 53 -17.70 -7.16 -4.12
N LYS A 54 -18.19 -7.66 -5.26
CA LYS A 54 -19.55 -8.23 -5.33
C LYS A 54 -19.74 -9.45 -4.45
N ILE A 55 -18.70 -10.29 -4.34
CA ILE A 55 -18.72 -11.47 -3.45
C ILE A 55 -18.78 -10.99 -2.00
N MET A 56 -17.93 -10.04 -1.61
CA MET A 56 -17.92 -9.47 -0.26
C MET A 56 -19.24 -8.77 0.09
N GLU A 57 -19.86 -8.06 -0.87
CA GLU A 57 -21.20 -7.45 -0.69
C GLU A 57 -22.28 -8.52 -0.45
N ALA A 58 -22.19 -9.67 -1.12
CA ALA A 58 -23.13 -10.78 -0.94
C ALA A 58 -22.93 -11.51 0.39
N ASP A 59 -21.68 -11.67 0.82
CA ASP A 59 -21.31 -12.34 2.07
C ASP A 59 -21.45 -11.41 3.30
N GLY A 60 -21.63 -10.11 3.09
CA GLY A 60 -21.74 -9.11 4.15
C GLY A 60 -20.40 -8.71 4.77
N ASP A 61 -19.30 -8.98 4.07
CA ASP A 61 -17.95 -8.70 4.52
C ASP A 61 -17.59 -7.21 4.44
N THR A 62 -16.61 -6.81 5.25
CA THR A 62 -16.11 -5.43 5.25
C THR A 62 -15.26 -5.16 4.02
N ILE A 63 -15.76 -4.33 3.11
CA ILE A 63 -15.03 -3.92 1.90
C ILE A 63 -13.96 -2.89 2.30
N PRO A 64 -12.67 -3.11 1.94
CA PRO A 64 -11.61 -2.14 2.18
C PRO A 64 -11.90 -0.81 1.49
N GLU A 65 -11.77 0.30 2.23
CA GLU A 65 -11.86 1.63 1.63
C GLU A 65 -10.64 1.92 0.74
N PRO A 66 -10.81 2.58 -0.43
CA PRO A 66 -9.69 2.99 -1.27
C PRO A 66 -8.69 3.85 -0.51
N LEU A 67 -7.39 3.59 -0.68
CA LEU A 67 -6.33 4.33 0.01
C LEU A 67 -6.36 5.83 -0.31
N SER A 68 -6.84 6.21 -1.50
CA SER A 68 -7.02 7.62 -1.90
C SER A 68 -8.06 8.37 -1.04
N ASN A 69 -9.02 7.66 -0.46
CA ASN A 69 -10.04 8.24 0.40
C ASN A 69 -9.66 8.18 1.90
N LYS A 70 -8.58 7.48 2.25
CA LYS A 70 -8.15 7.29 3.62
C LYS A 70 -7.56 8.59 4.18
N LYS A 71 -8.08 9.06 5.31
CA LYS A 71 -7.49 10.18 6.06
C LYS A 71 -6.32 9.65 6.90
N TYR A 72 -5.11 10.12 6.63
CA TYR A 72 -3.91 9.78 7.41
C TYR A 72 -3.71 10.80 8.53
N SER A 73 -3.65 10.35 9.78
CA SER A 73 -3.55 11.21 10.96
C SER A 73 -2.13 11.78 11.20
N GLY A 74 -1.14 11.32 10.44
CA GLY A 74 0.28 11.66 10.65
C GLY A 74 0.90 11.05 11.92
N LYS A 75 0.12 10.37 12.76
CA LYS A 75 0.63 9.66 13.95
C LYS A 75 1.13 8.28 13.53
N PHE A 76 2.41 8.04 13.72
CA PHE A 76 3.07 6.79 13.37
C PHE A 76 3.85 6.26 14.57
N SER A 77 3.35 5.18 15.18
CA SER A 77 4.01 4.51 16.30
C SER A 77 4.71 3.27 15.78
N VAL A 78 6.03 3.19 15.96
CA VAL A 78 6.85 2.07 15.50
C VAL A 78 7.60 1.47 16.67
N ARG A 79 7.61 0.14 16.72
CA ARG A 79 8.51 -0.60 17.60
C ARG A 79 9.86 -0.75 16.90
N ILE A 80 10.92 -0.25 17.53
CA ILE A 80 12.29 -0.37 17.05
C ILE A 80 13.16 -1.12 18.08
N PRO A 81 14.23 -1.81 17.65
CA PRO A 81 15.20 -2.39 18.57
C PRO A 81 15.82 -1.34 19.51
N PRO A 82 16.21 -1.73 20.74
CA PRO A 82 16.73 -0.79 21.73
C PRO A 82 18.02 -0.08 21.28
N GLU A 83 18.85 -0.75 20.48
CA GLU A 83 20.07 -0.17 19.90
C GLU A 83 19.79 0.97 18.92
N VAL A 84 18.76 0.84 18.08
CA VAL A 84 18.31 1.87 17.14
C VAL A 84 17.74 3.05 17.92
N HIS A 85 16.93 2.78 18.94
CA HIS A 85 16.40 3.83 19.81
C HIS A 85 17.52 4.61 20.50
N ARG A 86 18.55 3.93 21.03
CA ARG A 86 19.72 4.56 21.65
C ARG A 86 20.45 5.47 20.67
N ASN A 87 20.77 4.97 19.48
CA ASN A 87 21.50 5.74 18.48
C ASN A 87 20.74 6.99 18.03
N LEU A 88 19.43 6.88 17.81
CA LEU A 88 18.59 8.03 17.45
C LEU A 88 18.49 9.03 18.61
N SER A 89 18.40 8.55 19.86
CA SER A 89 18.34 9.42 21.04
C SER A 89 19.64 10.20 21.23
N LEU A 90 20.79 9.58 21.00
CA LEU A 90 22.09 10.24 21.04
C LEU A 90 22.20 11.32 19.96
N GLN A 91 21.89 10.99 18.71
CA GLN A 91 21.91 11.96 17.60
C GLN A 91 20.98 13.14 17.86
N ALA A 92 19.78 12.89 18.40
CA ALA A 92 18.83 13.95 18.73
C ALA A 92 19.39 14.89 19.82
N ALA A 93 20.09 14.34 20.81
CA ALA A 93 20.74 15.12 21.85
C ALA A 93 21.94 15.94 21.31
N GLU A 94 22.75 15.36 20.43
CA GLU A 94 23.88 16.04 19.77
C GLU A 94 23.40 17.22 18.90
N GLU A 95 22.30 17.05 18.19
CA GLU A 95 21.67 18.08 17.36
C GLU A 95 20.79 19.05 18.17
N GLY A 96 20.57 18.82 19.47
CA GLY A 96 19.73 19.66 20.33
C GLY A 96 18.24 19.67 19.94
N VAL A 97 17.75 18.59 19.32
CA VAL A 97 16.37 18.45 18.84
C VAL A 97 15.64 17.31 19.54
N SER A 98 14.30 17.32 19.47
CA SER A 98 13.52 16.17 19.94
C SER A 98 13.71 14.97 19.01
N LEU A 99 13.60 13.76 19.57
CA LEU A 99 13.67 12.52 18.80
C LEU A 99 12.65 12.49 17.65
N ASN A 100 11.42 12.96 17.90
CA ASN A 100 10.40 13.06 16.85
C ASN A 100 10.78 14.05 15.74
N ARG A 101 11.46 15.16 16.07
CA ARG A 101 11.93 16.12 15.06
C ARG A 101 13.02 15.52 14.19
N LEU A 102 13.98 14.81 14.79
CA LEU A 102 15.03 14.10 14.05
C LEU A 102 14.42 13.03 13.13
N ILE A 103 13.50 12.20 13.64
CA ILE A 103 12.81 11.17 12.86
C ILE A 103 12.02 11.80 11.70
N ASN A 104 11.26 12.87 11.96
CA ASN A 104 10.49 13.53 10.93
C ASN A 104 11.38 14.13 9.82
N ALA A 105 12.53 14.70 10.18
CA ALA A 105 13.51 15.21 9.22
C ALA A 105 14.10 14.10 8.34
N ARG A 106 14.26 12.87 8.88
CA ARG A 106 14.72 11.71 8.10
C ARG A 106 13.63 11.11 7.21
N LEU A 107 12.37 11.14 7.65
CA LEU A 107 11.21 10.62 6.90
C LEU A 107 10.75 11.56 5.77
N SER A 108 11.00 12.86 5.90
CA SER A 108 10.61 13.87 4.91
C SER A 108 11.62 14.04 3.78
N ARG A 109 12.66 13.22 3.75
CA ARG A 109 13.79 13.29 2.80
C ARG A 109 13.72 12.13 1.83
#